data_AF-A0A950SZ39-F1
#
_entry.id   AF-A0A950SZ39-F1
#
_cell.length_a   1.000
_cell.length_b   1.000
_cell.length_c   1.000
_cell.angle_alpha   90.00
_cell.angle_beta   90.00
_cell.angle_gamma   90.00
#
_symmetry.space_group_name_H-M   'P 1'
#
loop_
_entity.id
_entity.type
_entity.pdbx_description
1 polymer ?
#
loop_
_entity_poly.entity_id
_entity_poly.type
_entity_poly.pdbx_seq_one_letter_code
_entity_poly.pdbx_strand_id
1 'polypeptide(L)'
;MTDKVRISQGKFKHLNALANEKGIIAAAAMDQRGSLQKAIGKAKGSAASADDLSDFKVQVTEVLTPYASAILLDPEYGLEAAKRRAKNAGVLLAYEKTGYDTSVKGRLPDLLDHWSVRRLVEAGTDAVKILMYYDPDDVRDINITKEAFIERIGAECHAYDIPFFLEVIAYSDEIGEEGSLEFARVKPLKVKKYMEEYSKPQYGVDVLKVEIPINMRYVEGSKANTDGQVAYSRKEALQYFQETAAVARLPFIYLSAGVSNEVFLESLELA
;
A
#
# COMPACT_ATOMS: atom_id res chain seq x y z
N MET A 1 -1.96 -3.37 -31.15
CA MET A 1 -1.12 -2.23 -30.73
C MET A 1 -1.58 -1.88 -29.33
N THR A 2 -0.74 -2.05 -28.31
CA THR A 2 -1.09 -1.62 -26.96
C THR A 2 -1.16 -0.09 -26.96
N ASP A 3 -2.34 0.46 -26.66
CA ASP A 3 -2.50 1.90 -26.53
C ASP A 3 -1.52 2.40 -25.47
N LYS A 4 -0.65 3.34 -25.85
CA LYS A 4 0.32 3.94 -24.92
C LYS A 4 -0.47 4.72 -23.87
N VAL A 5 -0.21 4.44 -22.59
CA VAL A 5 -0.79 5.20 -21.47
C VAL A 5 -0.39 6.67 -21.62
N ARG A 6 -1.36 7.58 -21.54
CA ARG A 6 -1.13 9.03 -21.53
C ARG A 6 -0.97 9.50 -20.10
N ILE A 7 0.12 10.21 -19.83
CA ILE A 7 0.43 10.77 -18.51
C ILE A 7 0.96 12.19 -18.69
N SER A 8 0.67 13.07 -17.73
CA SER A 8 1.18 14.44 -17.69
C SER A 8 2.69 14.46 -17.39
N GLN A 9 3.34 15.58 -17.70
CA GLN A 9 4.79 15.70 -17.54
C GLN A 9 5.22 15.68 -16.07
N GLY A 10 4.48 16.32 -15.16
CA GLY A 10 4.79 16.30 -13.73
C GLY A 10 4.65 14.90 -13.16
N LYS A 11 3.51 14.24 -13.39
CA LYS A 11 3.33 12.83 -12.98
C LYS A 11 4.42 11.91 -13.54
N PHE A 12 4.78 12.05 -14.81
CA PHE A 12 5.86 11.25 -15.40
C PHE A 12 7.22 11.51 -14.74
N LYS A 13 7.57 12.78 -14.49
CA LYS A 13 8.81 13.16 -13.80
C LYS A 13 8.87 12.55 -12.40
N HIS A 14 7.80 12.68 -11.64
CA HIS A 14 7.72 12.18 -10.28
C HIS A 14 7.72 10.65 -10.21
N LEU A 15 7.01 9.95 -11.11
CA LEU A 15 7.10 8.48 -11.18
C LEU A 15 8.52 7.99 -11.50
N ASN A 16 9.26 8.69 -12.38
CA ASN A 16 10.65 8.35 -12.63
C ASN A 16 11.56 8.60 -11.42
N ALA A 17 11.24 9.58 -10.56
CA ALA A 17 11.97 9.79 -9.31
C ALA A 17 11.73 8.67 -8.29
N LEU A 18 10.61 7.94 -8.42
CA LEU A 18 10.23 6.84 -7.52
C LEU A 18 10.72 5.46 -7.98
N ALA A 19 11.21 5.36 -9.22
CA ALA A 19 11.64 4.13 -9.86
C ALA A 19 13.16 4.09 -10.06
N ASN A 20 13.73 2.89 -10.13
CA ASN A 20 15.13 2.71 -10.51
C ASN A 20 15.32 2.86 -12.04
N GLU A 21 16.55 2.70 -12.51
CA GLU A 21 16.93 2.82 -13.93
C GLU A 21 16.23 1.83 -14.87
N LYS A 22 15.59 0.79 -14.32
CA LYS A 22 14.80 -0.20 -15.06
C LYS A 22 13.29 0.10 -15.04
N GLY A 23 12.88 1.22 -14.44
CA GLY A 23 11.47 1.57 -14.25
C GLY A 23 10.77 0.76 -13.17
N ILE A 24 11.53 0.09 -12.28
CA ILE A 24 10.98 -0.71 -11.18
C ILE A 24 10.91 0.17 -9.93
N ILE A 25 9.74 0.23 -9.30
CA ILE A 25 9.55 0.86 -7.99
C ILE A 25 9.98 -0.14 -6.91
N ALA A 26 11.24 -0.06 -6.49
CA ALA A 26 11.82 -0.82 -5.38
C ALA A 26 11.83 0.06 -4.11
N ALA A 27 10.65 0.41 -3.62
CA ALA A 27 10.47 1.34 -2.52
C ALA A 27 10.54 0.66 -1.15
N ALA A 28 11.15 1.33 -0.17
CA ALA A 28 11.00 0.99 1.23
C ALA A 28 9.77 1.70 1.81
N ALA A 29 9.02 1.05 2.71
CA ALA A 29 7.85 1.64 3.36
C ALA A 29 8.08 1.76 4.88
N MET A 30 7.95 2.98 5.38
CA MET A 30 8.14 3.35 6.79
C MET A 30 7.12 4.43 7.22
N ASP A 31 5.89 4.38 6.69
CA ASP A 31 4.75 5.24 7.07
C ASP A 31 3.94 4.70 8.26
N GLN A 32 4.39 3.58 8.85
CA GLN A 32 3.76 3.01 10.04
C GLN A 32 3.84 3.99 11.21
N ARG A 33 2.69 4.21 11.85
CA ARG A 33 2.52 5.08 13.03
C ARG A 33 2.20 4.25 14.26
N GLY A 34 0.91 3.93 14.47
CA GLY A 34 0.48 3.18 15.66
C GLY A 34 1.12 1.78 15.79
N SER A 35 1.35 1.06 14.68
CA SER A 35 2.04 -0.23 14.70
C SER A 35 3.53 -0.08 15.05
N LEU A 36 4.20 0.95 14.53
CA LEU A 36 5.60 1.25 14.88
C LEU A 36 5.73 1.66 16.35
N GLN A 37 4.83 2.50 16.85
CA GLN A 37 4.80 2.90 18.27
C GLN A 37 4.68 1.69 19.20
N LYS A 38 3.80 0.75 18.87
CA LYS A 38 3.66 -0.52 19.61
C LYS A 38 4.94 -1.36 19.55
N ALA A 39 5.56 -1.47 18.37
CA ALA A 39 6.77 -2.26 18.18
C ALA A 39 7.97 -1.70 18.96
N ILE A 40 8.22 -0.39 18.86
CA ILE A 40 9.27 0.31 19.63
C ILE A 40 8.99 0.18 21.12
N GLY A 41 7.74 0.42 21.55
CA GLY A 41 7.41 0.37 22.96
C GLY A 41 7.60 -1.02 23.58
N LYS A 42 7.26 -2.08 22.83
CA LYS A 42 7.55 -3.47 23.22
C LYS A 42 9.05 -3.73 23.35
N ALA A 43 9.86 -3.25 22.39
CA ALA A 43 11.32 -3.44 22.43
C ALA A 43 11.99 -2.64 23.56
N LYS A 44 11.50 -1.43 23.83
CA LYS A 44 11.99 -0.52 24.88
C LYS A 44 11.50 -0.91 26.28
N GLY A 45 10.42 -1.68 26.40
CA GLY A 45 9.78 -2.02 27.67
C GLY A 45 8.98 -0.87 28.30
N SER A 46 8.70 0.19 27.54
CA SER A 46 7.93 1.37 27.97
C SER A 46 7.23 2.02 26.77
N ALA A 47 6.32 2.97 26.99
CA ALA A 47 5.64 3.65 25.89
C ALA A 47 6.64 4.43 25.01
N ALA A 48 6.51 4.29 23.68
CA ALA A 48 7.32 5.02 22.72
C ALA A 48 6.78 6.45 22.52
N SER A 49 7.67 7.44 22.56
CA SER A 49 7.39 8.85 22.31
C SER A 49 7.34 9.19 20.82
N ALA A 50 6.85 10.38 20.48
CA ALA A 50 6.91 10.91 19.12
C ALA A 50 8.37 11.03 18.61
N ASP A 51 9.31 11.38 19.50
CA ASP A 51 10.73 11.46 19.18
C ASP A 51 11.30 10.07 18.87
N ASP A 52 10.93 9.03 19.64
CA ASP A 52 11.35 7.65 19.35
C ASP A 52 10.91 7.21 17.93
N LEU A 53 9.70 7.60 17.50
CA LEU A 53 9.20 7.31 16.15
C LEU A 53 10.00 8.08 15.08
N SER A 54 10.23 9.37 15.31
CA SER A 54 10.93 10.24 14.36
C SER A 54 12.39 9.80 14.18
N ASP A 55 13.08 9.51 15.28
CA ASP A 55 14.46 9.02 15.27
C ASP A 55 14.57 7.68 14.55
N PHE A 56 13.65 6.74 14.83
CA PHE A 56 13.63 5.45 14.14
C PHE A 56 13.46 5.62 12.63
N LYS A 57 12.56 6.51 12.19
CA LYS A 57 12.33 6.79 10.77
C LYS A 57 13.56 7.40 10.10
N VAL A 58 14.28 8.30 10.77
CA VAL A 58 15.54 8.87 10.27
C VAL A 58 16.57 7.77 10.06
N GLN A 59 16.79 6.92 11.07
CA GLN A 59 17.77 5.83 10.99
C GLN A 59 17.45 4.85 9.85
N VAL A 60 16.20 4.40 9.74
CA VAL A 60 15.76 3.53 8.63
C VAL A 60 16.01 4.21 7.29
N THR A 61 15.69 5.50 7.18
CA THR A 61 15.82 6.25 5.93
C THR A 61 17.29 6.36 5.52
N GLU A 62 18.18 6.76 6.41
CA GLU A 62 19.62 6.89 6.12
C GLU A 62 20.26 5.55 5.73
N VAL A 63 19.85 4.46 6.39
CA VAL A 63 20.43 3.13 6.16
C VAL A 63 19.90 2.45 4.89
N LEU A 64 18.59 2.54 4.62
CA LEU A 64 17.96 1.75 3.55
C LEU A 64 17.84 2.49 2.21
N THR A 65 17.69 3.82 2.20
CA THR A 65 17.47 4.54 0.93
C THR A 65 18.62 4.51 -0.07
N PRO A 66 19.90 4.26 0.30
CA PRO A 66 20.94 3.98 -0.70
C PRO A 66 20.66 2.74 -1.57
N TYR A 67 19.79 1.84 -1.11
CA TYR A 67 19.44 0.57 -1.77
C TYR A 67 18.00 0.54 -2.30
N ALA A 68 17.21 1.58 -2.04
CA ALA A 68 15.81 1.69 -2.47
C ALA A 68 15.65 2.79 -3.54
N SER A 69 14.70 2.62 -4.46
CA SER A 69 14.35 3.67 -5.42
C SER A 69 13.53 4.80 -4.79
N ALA A 70 12.83 4.51 -3.70
CA ALA A 70 12.04 5.49 -2.96
C ALA A 70 11.82 5.08 -1.51
N ILE A 71 11.37 6.02 -0.69
CA ILE A 71 10.89 5.78 0.68
C ILE A 71 9.46 6.33 0.84
N LEU A 72 8.54 5.52 1.35
CA LEU A 72 7.21 5.96 1.79
C LEU A 72 7.26 6.29 3.28
N LEU A 73 6.84 7.51 3.65
CA LEU A 73 6.83 8.04 5.02
C LEU A 73 5.48 8.67 5.33
N ASP A 74 5.22 8.93 6.62
CA ASP A 74 4.10 9.76 7.07
C ASP A 74 4.56 11.19 7.36
N PRO A 75 3.70 12.20 7.21
CA PRO A 75 4.08 13.58 7.45
C PRO A 75 4.00 13.99 8.93
N GLU A 76 3.56 13.10 9.84
CA GLU A 76 3.47 13.37 11.28
C GLU A 76 4.83 13.21 11.96
N TYR A 77 5.59 12.17 11.58
CA TYR A 77 6.90 11.84 12.18
C TYR A 77 8.02 11.67 11.14
N GLY A 78 7.70 11.63 9.84
CA GLY A 78 8.64 11.27 8.77
C GLY A 78 9.27 12.45 8.02
N LEU A 79 8.87 13.71 8.27
CA LEU A 79 9.37 14.84 7.46
C LEU A 79 10.88 15.08 7.60
N GLU A 80 11.44 14.93 8.80
CA GLU A 80 12.88 15.00 8.98
C GLU A 80 13.60 13.82 8.32
N ALA A 81 13.03 12.62 8.40
CA ALA A 81 13.54 11.44 7.71
C ALA A 81 13.58 11.65 6.18
N ALA A 82 12.53 12.24 5.59
CA ALA A 82 12.46 12.53 4.16
C ALA A 82 13.61 13.43 3.68
N LYS A 83 14.09 14.36 4.53
CA LYS A 83 15.24 15.23 4.23
C LYS A 83 16.59 14.50 4.28
N ARG A 84 16.64 13.35 4.95
CA ARG A 84 17.85 12.52 5.17
C ARG A 84 18.01 11.38 4.18
N ARG A 85 17.04 11.19 3.27
CA ARG A 85 17.11 10.13 2.24
C ARG A 85 18.32 10.30 1.32
N ALA A 86 18.79 9.18 0.79
CA ALA A 86 19.83 9.16 -0.22
C ALA A 86 19.37 9.90 -1.50
N LYS A 87 20.32 10.51 -2.21
CA LYS A 87 20.02 11.36 -3.39
C LYS A 87 19.33 10.61 -4.54
N ASN A 88 19.47 9.28 -4.59
CA ASN A 88 18.86 8.42 -5.60
C ASN A 88 17.40 8.06 -5.27
N ALA A 89 16.92 8.32 -4.05
CA ALA A 89 15.61 7.87 -3.61
C ALA A 89 14.57 8.99 -3.72
N GLY A 90 13.46 8.72 -4.40
CA GLY A 90 12.25 9.55 -4.32
C GLY A 90 11.54 9.39 -2.97
N VAL A 91 10.50 10.19 -2.74
CA VAL A 91 9.71 10.12 -1.49
C VAL A 91 8.21 10.08 -1.78
N LEU A 92 7.49 9.22 -1.07
CA LEU A 92 6.03 9.23 -1.03
C LEU A 92 5.60 9.65 0.38
N LEU A 93 4.50 10.40 0.47
CA LEU A 93 3.90 10.75 1.76
C LEU A 93 2.48 10.19 1.87
N ALA A 94 2.23 9.48 2.98
CA ALA A 94 0.90 9.01 3.35
C ALA A 94 -0.02 10.20 3.70
N TYR A 95 -1.29 10.10 3.32
CA TYR A 95 -2.28 11.16 3.53
C TYR A 95 -3.45 10.72 4.43
N GLU A 96 -3.66 9.42 4.60
CA GLU A 96 -4.68 8.88 5.49
C GLU A 96 -4.31 9.00 6.99
N LYS A 97 -5.33 9.04 7.85
CA LYS A 97 -5.15 8.75 9.28
C LYS A 97 -4.82 7.27 9.49
N THR A 98 -4.03 6.97 10.52
CA THR A 98 -3.68 5.58 10.84
C THR A 98 -4.87 4.82 11.42
N GLY A 99 -5.08 3.59 10.96
CA GLY A 99 -6.12 2.70 11.48
C GLY A 99 -7.52 3.03 10.95
N TYR A 100 -8.53 2.63 11.70
CA TYR A 100 -9.94 2.88 11.40
C TYR A 100 -10.74 2.89 12.71
N ASP A 101 -11.91 3.54 12.69
CA ASP A 101 -12.82 3.53 13.82
C ASP A 101 -13.52 2.17 13.94
N THR A 102 -13.21 1.42 15.00
CA THR A 102 -13.81 0.11 15.27
C THR A 102 -15.25 0.20 15.80
N SER A 103 -15.73 1.40 16.14
CA SER A 103 -17.10 1.63 16.61
C SER A 103 -18.11 1.82 15.48
N VAL A 104 -17.64 2.06 14.25
CA VAL A 104 -18.47 2.30 13.07
C VAL A 104 -18.17 1.25 12.00
N LYS A 105 -19.22 0.70 11.38
CA LYS A 105 -19.09 -0.26 10.29
C LYS A 105 -18.44 0.39 9.05
N GLY A 106 -17.67 -0.40 8.31
CA GLY A 106 -17.26 -0.05 6.95
C GLY A 106 -15.84 0.49 6.83
N ARG A 107 -15.10 0.64 7.95
CA ARG A 107 -13.70 1.09 7.95
C ARG A 107 -13.48 2.30 7.04
N LEU A 108 -14.36 3.30 7.18
CA LEU A 108 -14.38 4.46 6.30
C LEU A 108 -13.04 5.20 6.37
N PRO A 109 -12.48 5.62 5.23
CA PRO A 109 -11.20 6.30 5.20
C PRO A 109 -11.35 7.74 5.73
N ASP A 110 -10.28 8.25 6.34
CA ASP A 110 -10.20 9.63 6.81
C ASP A 110 -8.81 10.21 6.53
N LEU A 111 -8.74 11.52 6.34
CA LEU A 111 -7.53 12.26 5.98
C LEU A 111 -6.91 12.90 7.20
N LEU A 112 -5.60 13.12 7.15
CA LEU A 112 -4.91 13.92 8.16
C LEU A 112 -5.45 15.37 8.18
N ASP A 113 -5.94 15.82 9.34
CA ASP A 113 -6.71 17.07 9.50
C ASP A 113 -5.99 18.34 9.05
N HIS A 114 -4.65 18.31 9.04
CA HIS A 114 -3.81 19.46 8.72
C HIS A 114 -3.08 19.31 7.39
N TRP A 115 -3.41 18.30 6.60
CA TRP A 115 -2.76 18.05 5.31
C TRP A 115 -3.75 18.14 4.16
N SER A 116 -3.20 18.49 3.00
CA SER A 116 -3.85 18.44 1.70
C SER A 116 -2.82 18.01 0.67
N VAL A 117 -3.24 17.61 -0.52
CA VAL A 117 -2.31 17.30 -1.61
C VAL A 117 -1.35 18.47 -1.84
N ARG A 118 -1.86 19.72 -1.83
CA ARG A 118 -1.02 20.93 -1.89
C ARG A 118 0.10 20.93 -0.85
N ARG A 119 -0.24 20.70 0.42
CA ARG A 119 0.73 20.74 1.53
C ARG A 119 1.75 19.61 1.43
N LEU A 120 1.33 18.43 0.97
CA LEU A 120 2.24 17.30 0.74
C LEU A 120 3.22 17.58 -0.40
N VAL A 121 2.76 18.22 -1.48
CA VAL A 121 3.62 18.70 -2.58
C VAL A 121 4.60 19.76 -2.07
N GLU A 122 4.13 20.72 -1.27
CA GLU A 122 4.98 21.76 -0.64
C GLU A 122 6.01 21.17 0.34
N ALA A 123 5.70 20.02 0.95
CA ALA A 123 6.63 19.26 1.78
C ALA A 123 7.67 18.45 0.95
N GLY A 124 7.59 18.50 -0.38
CA GLY A 124 8.57 17.91 -1.28
C GLY A 124 8.34 16.43 -1.59
N THR A 125 7.09 15.95 -1.52
CA THR A 125 6.76 14.59 -1.94
C THR A 125 6.82 14.41 -3.46
N ASP A 126 7.18 13.21 -3.91
CA ASP A 126 7.06 12.77 -5.30
C ASP A 126 5.75 12.00 -5.55
N ALA A 127 5.05 11.55 -4.52
CA ALA A 127 3.70 11.01 -4.67
C ALA A 127 2.87 11.18 -3.41
N VAL A 128 1.55 11.25 -3.59
CA VAL A 128 0.59 11.13 -2.50
C VAL A 128 0.14 9.69 -2.42
N LYS A 129 0.17 9.12 -1.22
CA LYS A 129 -0.31 7.78 -0.95
C LYS A 129 -1.54 7.82 -0.04
N ILE A 130 -2.53 6.97 -0.34
CA ILE A 130 -3.69 6.69 0.54
C ILE A 130 -3.75 5.20 0.81
N LEU A 131 -3.97 4.80 2.06
CA LEU A 131 -4.47 3.47 2.40
C LEU A 131 -5.98 3.50 2.60
N MET A 132 -6.67 2.51 2.05
CA MET A 132 -8.09 2.30 2.22
C MET A 132 -8.41 0.82 2.39
N TYR A 133 -9.26 0.53 3.38
CA TYR A 133 -9.85 -0.79 3.54
C TYR A 133 -11.07 -0.95 2.64
N TYR A 134 -11.15 -2.05 1.89
CA TYR A 134 -12.23 -2.28 0.95
C TYR A 134 -12.74 -3.72 1.02
N ASP A 135 -14.05 -3.88 1.22
CA ASP A 135 -14.73 -5.13 0.98
C ASP A 135 -15.65 -4.91 -0.24
N PRO A 136 -15.39 -5.55 -1.39
CA PRO A 136 -16.24 -5.41 -2.56
C PRO A 136 -17.69 -5.90 -2.34
N ASP A 137 -17.90 -6.69 -1.29
CA ASP A 137 -19.19 -7.28 -0.94
C ASP A 137 -19.88 -6.50 0.22
N ASP A 138 -19.32 -5.37 0.66
CA ASP A 138 -19.94 -4.51 1.69
C ASP A 138 -21.22 -3.84 1.19
N VAL A 139 -21.95 -3.22 2.12
CA VAL A 139 -23.14 -2.42 1.83
C VAL A 139 -22.79 -1.34 0.80
N ARG A 140 -23.60 -1.24 -0.25
CA ARG A 140 -23.32 -0.35 -1.39
C ARG A 140 -23.04 1.09 -0.98
N ASP A 141 -23.78 1.65 -0.02
CA ASP A 141 -23.62 3.03 0.46
C ASP A 141 -22.25 3.28 1.13
N ILE A 142 -21.70 2.27 1.83
CA ILE A 142 -20.34 2.32 2.37
C ILE A 142 -19.34 2.42 1.21
N ASN A 143 -19.50 1.58 0.19
CA ASN A 143 -18.60 1.61 -0.98
C ASN A 143 -18.77 2.88 -1.81
N ILE A 144 -19.98 3.44 -1.97
CA ILE A 144 -20.19 4.76 -2.61
C ILE A 144 -19.41 5.85 -1.86
N THR A 145 -19.42 5.81 -0.52
CA THR A 145 -18.67 6.77 0.30
C THR A 145 -17.17 6.67 0.04
N LYS A 146 -16.63 5.44 -0.05
CA LYS A 146 -15.22 5.18 -0.38
C LYS A 146 -14.86 5.62 -1.79
N GLU A 147 -15.70 5.32 -2.77
CA GLU A 147 -15.53 5.74 -4.17
C GLU A 147 -15.44 7.27 -4.29
N ALA A 148 -16.42 7.98 -3.74
CA ALA A 148 -16.45 9.44 -3.75
C ALA A 148 -15.25 10.06 -2.99
N PHE A 149 -14.77 9.40 -1.94
CA PHE A 149 -13.57 9.82 -1.21
C PHE A 149 -12.31 9.73 -2.11
N ILE A 150 -12.14 8.61 -2.82
CA ILE A 150 -11.00 8.41 -3.73
C ILE A 150 -11.07 9.34 -4.95
N GLU A 151 -12.26 9.56 -5.52
CA GLU A 151 -12.46 10.51 -6.63
C GLU A 151 -11.97 11.92 -6.29
N ARG A 152 -12.25 12.41 -5.06
CA ARG A 152 -11.79 13.73 -4.60
C ARG A 152 -10.28 13.81 -4.56
N ILE A 153 -9.62 12.79 -4.02
CA ILE A 153 -8.15 12.75 -3.88
C ILE A 153 -7.48 12.61 -5.24
N GLY A 154 -8.05 11.81 -6.13
CA GLY A 154 -7.61 11.72 -7.53
C GLY A 154 -7.68 13.07 -8.24
N ALA A 155 -8.77 13.82 -8.05
CA ALA A 155 -8.92 15.17 -8.59
C ALA A 155 -7.89 16.16 -8.01
N GLU A 156 -7.62 16.09 -6.70
CA GLU A 156 -6.56 16.90 -6.09
C GLU A 156 -5.17 16.56 -6.66
N CYS A 157 -4.82 15.26 -6.75
CA CYS A 157 -3.53 14.83 -7.31
C CYS A 157 -3.38 15.23 -8.78
N HIS A 158 -4.45 15.18 -9.56
CA HIS A 158 -4.47 15.68 -10.93
C HIS A 158 -4.19 17.19 -10.99
N ALA A 159 -4.83 17.99 -10.13
CA ALA A 159 -4.66 19.44 -10.09
C ALA A 159 -3.23 19.88 -9.74
N TYR A 160 -2.53 19.10 -8.91
CA TYR A 160 -1.13 19.35 -8.54
C TYR A 160 -0.11 18.60 -9.41
N ASP A 161 -0.55 17.95 -10.48
CA ASP A 161 0.30 17.17 -11.41
C ASP A 161 1.22 16.18 -10.68
N ILE A 162 0.70 15.53 -9.63
CA ILE A 162 1.46 14.60 -8.77
C ILE A 162 0.87 13.19 -8.82
N PRO A 163 1.70 12.13 -8.83
CA PRO A 163 1.23 10.75 -8.83
C PRO A 163 0.40 10.41 -7.58
N PHE A 164 -0.69 9.70 -7.80
CA PHE A 164 -1.55 9.15 -6.76
C PHE A 164 -1.34 7.64 -6.64
N PHE A 165 -0.85 7.22 -5.47
CA PHE A 165 -0.70 5.83 -5.08
C PHE A 165 -1.86 5.42 -4.17
N LEU A 166 -2.67 4.46 -4.62
CA LEU A 166 -3.76 3.93 -3.83
C LEU A 166 -3.40 2.54 -3.30
N GLU A 167 -3.24 2.44 -1.98
CA GLU A 167 -3.10 1.19 -1.24
C GLU A 167 -4.47 0.67 -0.83
N VAL A 168 -4.81 -0.55 -1.27
CA VAL A 168 -6.08 -1.18 -0.91
C VAL A 168 -5.83 -2.47 -0.14
N ILE A 169 -6.49 -2.58 1.02
CA ILE A 169 -6.45 -3.78 1.86
C ILE A 169 -7.85 -4.41 1.87
N ALA A 170 -7.94 -5.67 1.47
CA ALA A 170 -9.17 -6.44 1.51
C ALA A 170 -9.52 -6.81 2.96
N TYR A 171 -10.81 -6.72 3.29
CA TYR A 171 -11.35 -7.27 4.53
C TYR A 171 -12.73 -7.88 4.30
N SER A 172 -13.28 -8.50 5.34
CA SER A 172 -14.70 -8.83 5.38
C SER A 172 -15.18 -8.98 6.82
N ASP A 173 -16.16 -8.18 7.21
CA ASP A 173 -16.74 -8.25 8.56
C ASP A 173 -17.51 -9.57 8.79
N GLU A 174 -18.00 -10.19 7.71
CA GLU A 174 -18.73 -11.47 7.78
C GLU A 174 -17.81 -12.67 7.99
N ILE A 175 -16.61 -12.63 7.42
CA ILE A 175 -15.63 -13.74 7.49
C ILE A 175 -14.72 -13.58 8.71
N GLY A 176 -14.37 -12.34 9.08
CA GLY A 176 -13.55 -12.05 10.24
C GLY A 176 -12.06 -12.00 9.92
N GLU A 177 -11.26 -12.80 10.63
CA GLU A 177 -9.80 -12.65 10.69
C GLU A 177 -9.13 -12.78 9.32
N GLU A 178 -8.41 -11.74 8.89
CA GLU A 178 -7.70 -11.66 7.60
C GLU A 178 -6.62 -12.75 7.42
N GLY A 179 -6.13 -13.31 8.54
CA GLY A 179 -5.14 -14.39 8.56
C GLY A 179 -5.71 -15.81 8.51
N SER A 180 -7.04 -15.98 8.53
CA SER A 180 -7.72 -17.28 8.61
C SER A 180 -7.71 -18.05 7.28
N LEU A 181 -7.98 -19.36 7.35
CA LEU A 181 -8.10 -20.22 6.17
C LEU A 181 -9.33 -19.82 5.34
N GLU A 182 -10.42 -19.43 6.01
CA GLU A 182 -11.66 -18.97 5.43
C GLU A 182 -11.44 -17.68 4.62
N PHE A 183 -10.74 -16.69 5.20
CA PHE A 183 -10.41 -15.46 4.49
C PHE A 183 -9.44 -15.72 3.34
N ALA A 184 -8.46 -16.61 3.53
CA ALA A 184 -7.56 -17.00 2.45
C ALA A 184 -8.35 -17.47 1.22
N ARG A 185 -9.34 -18.36 1.38
CA ARG A 185 -10.13 -18.88 0.25
C ARG A 185 -10.80 -17.78 -0.60
N VAL A 186 -11.16 -16.64 0.00
CA VAL A 186 -11.82 -15.53 -0.72
C VAL A 186 -10.88 -14.39 -1.11
N LYS A 187 -9.69 -14.30 -0.51
CA LYS A 187 -8.73 -13.20 -0.71
C LYS A 187 -8.42 -12.95 -2.19
N PRO A 188 -8.15 -13.95 -3.05
CA PRO A 188 -7.86 -13.70 -4.46
C PRO A 188 -8.97 -12.96 -5.19
N LEU A 189 -10.23 -13.32 -4.91
CA LEU A 189 -11.39 -12.68 -5.53
C LEU A 189 -11.56 -11.24 -5.04
N LYS A 190 -11.37 -10.99 -3.73
CA LYS A 190 -11.46 -9.63 -3.18
C LYS A 190 -10.37 -8.72 -3.75
N VAL A 191 -9.14 -9.22 -3.85
CA VAL A 191 -8.02 -8.50 -4.49
C VAL A 191 -8.32 -8.20 -5.95
N LYS A 192 -8.76 -9.20 -6.72
CA LYS A 192 -9.17 -9.03 -8.12
C LYS A 192 -10.22 -7.92 -8.28
N LYS A 193 -11.30 -7.98 -7.48
CA LYS A 193 -12.41 -7.03 -7.57
C LYS A 193 -11.98 -5.60 -7.25
N TYR A 194 -11.17 -5.37 -6.21
CA TYR A 194 -10.72 -4.01 -5.91
C TYR A 194 -9.73 -3.48 -6.95
N MET A 195 -8.87 -4.34 -7.50
CA MET A 195 -7.93 -3.95 -8.54
C MET A 195 -8.68 -3.53 -9.81
N GLU A 196 -9.71 -4.28 -10.18
CA GLU A 196 -10.59 -3.93 -11.30
C GLU A 196 -11.35 -2.62 -11.04
N GLU A 197 -11.93 -2.46 -9.85
CA GLU A 197 -12.68 -1.26 -9.47
C GLU A 197 -11.80 -0.02 -9.53
N TYR A 198 -10.72 0.02 -8.74
CA TYR A 198 -9.89 1.22 -8.59
C TYR A 198 -8.90 1.46 -9.75
N SER A 199 -8.91 0.59 -10.76
CA SER A 199 -8.28 0.84 -12.06
C SER A 199 -9.13 1.75 -12.98
N LYS A 200 -10.37 2.09 -12.60
CA LYS A 200 -11.23 2.93 -13.45
C LYS A 200 -10.75 4.40 -13.48
N PRO A 201 -10.82 5.09 -14.63
CA PRO A 201 -10.22 6.42 -14.80
C PRO A 201 -10.75 7.51 -13.86
N GLN A 202 -12.01 7.44 -13.40
CA GLN A 202 -12.59 8.49 -12.55
C GLN A 202 -11.88 8.65 -11.20
N TYR A 203 -11.17 7.62 -10.73
CA TYR A 203 -10.44 7.66 -9.47
C TYR A 203 -9.09 8.38 -9.57
N GLY A 204 -8.58 8.64 -10.78
CA GLY A 204 -7.32 9.35 -10.98
C GLY A 204 -6.08 8.67 -10.38
N VAL A 205 -6.15 7.37 -10.07
CA VAL A 205 -5.05 6.56 -9.52
C VAL A 205 -3.99 6.35 -10.61
N ASP A 206 -2.72 6.50 -10.24
CA ASP A 206 -1.59 6.26 -11.15
C ASP A 206 -0.89 4.93 -10.86
N VAL A 207 -0.83 4.52 -9.58
CA VAL A 207 -0.24 3.24 -9.16
C VAL A 207 -1.09 2.61 -8.06
N LEU A 208 -1.40 1.32 -8.21
CA LEU A 208 -2.02 0.53 -7.13
C LEU A 208 -0.94 -0.11 -6.25
N LYS A 209 -1.01 0.08 -4.94
CA LYS A 209 -0.24 -0.71 -3.96
C LYS A 209 -1.15 -1.80 -3.42
N VAL A 210 -0.90 -3.04 -3.81
CA VAL A 210 -1.85 -4.14 -3.63
C VAL A 210 -1.27 -5.22 -2.74
N GLU A 211 -2.16 -5.96 -2.10
CA GLU A 211 -1.79 -7.18 -1.41
C GLU A 211 -1.38 -8.27 -2.40
N ILE A 212 -0.52 -9.18 -1.95
CA ILE A 212 -0.38 -10.48 -2.60
C ILE A 212 -1.73 -11.20 -2.53
N PRO A 213 -2.28 -11.70 -3.65
CA PRO A 213 -3.66 -12.18 -3.74
C PRO A 213 -3.91 -13.46 -2.95
N ILE A 214 -2.85 -14.17 -2.57
CA ILE A 214 -2.87 -15.41 -1.81
C ILE A 214 -2.23 -15.21 -0.44
N ASN A 215 -2.56 -16.10 0.49
CA ASN A 215 -1.81 -16.24 1.74
C ASN A 215 -0.88 -17.46 1.63
N MET A 216 0.44 -17.22 1.57
CA MET A 216 1.45 -18.27 1.42
C MET A 216 1.41 -19.34 2.52
N ARG A 217 0.85 -19.02 3.70
CA ARG A 217 0.63 -20.01 4.75
C ARG A 217 -0.26 -21.16 4.28
N TYR A 218 -1.16 -20.93 3.32
CA TYR A 218 -2.16 -21.91 2.88
C TYR A 218 -1.95 -22.43 1.45
N VAL A 219 -0.74 -22.23 0.91
CA VAL A 219 -0.34 -22.77 -0.39
C VAL A 219 0.32 -24.13 -0.18
N GLU A 220 -0.15 -25.14 -0.89
CA GLU A 220 0.44 -26.49 -0.85
C GLU A 220 1.94 -26.46 -1.19
N GLY A 221 2.77 -27.00 -0.30
CA GLY A 221 4.23 -27.09 -0.47
C GLY A 221 5.00 -25.78 -0.27
N SER A 222 4.34 -24.71 0.15
CA SER A 222 4.99 -23.46 0.57
C SER A 222 5.81 -23.65 1.84
N LYS A 223 6.95 -22.95 1.96
CA LYS A 223 7.75 -22.98 3.21
C LYS A 223 6.99 -22.38 4.39
N ALA A 224 6.03 -21.50 4.12
CA ALA A 224 5.15 -20.91 5.14
C ALA A 224 4.03 -21.86 5.60
N ASN A 225 3.76 -22.95 4.88
CA ASN A 225 2.72 -23.92 5.23
C ASN A 225 3.28 -24.95 6.23
N THR A 226 3.24 -24.61 7.51
CA THR A 226 3.82 -25.45 8.59
C THR A 226 2.80 -26.32 9.31
N ASP A 227 1.50 -26.06 9.16
CA ASP A 227 0.41 -26.78 9.83
C ASP A 227 -0.39 -27.70 8.90
N GLY A 228 -0.02 -27.74 7.60
CA GLY A 228 -0.64 -28.61 6.59
C GLY A 228 -2.02 -28.17 6.11
N GLN A 229 -2.55 -27.02 6.56
CA GLN A 229 -3.83 -26.51 6.07
C GLN A 229 -3.67 -25.93 4.67
N VAL A 230 -4.56 -26.29 3.74
CA VAL A 230 -4.45 -25.87 2.33
C VAL A 230 -5.72 -25.15 1.90
N ALA A 231 -5.55 -23.95 1.35
CA ALA A 231 -6.58 -23.23 0.61
C ALA A 231 -6.43 -23.44 -0.90
N TYR A 232 -5.19 -23.60 -1.38
CA TYR A 232 -4.89 -23.72 -2.80
C TYR A 232 -3.64 -24.57 -3.05
N SER A 233 -3.67 -25.35 -4.12
CA SER A 233 -2.48 -25.94 -4.73
C SER A 233 -1.53 -24.84 -5.26
N ARG A 234 -0.25 -25.19 -5.49
CA ARG A 234 0.71 -24.26 -6.10
C ARG A 234 0.25 -23.77 -7.49
N LYS A 235 -0.48 -24.61 -8.24
CA LYS A 235 -1.02 -24.26 -9.56
C LYS A 235 -2.15 -23.22 -9.45
N GLU A 236 -3.06 -23.39 -8.49
CA GLU A 236 -4.13 -22.41 -8.23
C GLU A 236 -3.56 -21.07 -7.75
N ALA A 237 -2.54 -21.12 -6.89
CA ALA A 237 -1.82 -19.93 -6.45
C ALA A 237 -1.24 -19.11 -7.62
N LEU A 238 -0.56 -19.78 -8.56
CA LEU A 238 -0.06 -19.15 -9.80
C LEU A 238 -1.19 -18.55 -10.65
N GLN A 239 -2.30 -19.27 -10.78
CA GLN A 239 -3.45 -18.79 -11.52
C GLN A 239 -4.03 -17.51 -10.90
N TYR A 240 -4.10 -17.43 -9.56
CA TYR A 240 -4.57 -16.22 -8.89
C TYR A 240 -3.69 -15.00 -9.14
N PHE A 241 -2.36 -15.15 -9.13
CA PHE A 241 -1.45 -14.06 -9.53
C PHE A 241 -1.74 -13.57 -10.95
N GLN A 242 -1.88 -14.48 -11.91
CA GLN A 242 -2.18 -14.15 -13.29
C GLN A 242 -3.53 -13.44 -13.42
N GLU A 243 -4.56 -13.93 -12.75
CA GLU A 243 -5.91 -13.36 -12.82
C GLU A 243 -6.01 -11.97 -12.19
N THR A 244 -5.34 -11.72 -11.07
CA THR A 244 -5.34 -10.39 -10.43
C THR A 244 -4.48 -9.40 -11.21
N ALA A 245 -3.35 -9.83 -11.76
CA ALA A 245 -2.53 -8.98 -12.62
C ALA A 245 -3.26 -8.61 -13.92
N ALA A 246 -4.03 -9.53 -14.51
CA ALA A 246 -4.74 -9.31 -15.77
C ALA A 246 -5.87 -8.27 -15.68
N VAL A 247 -6.44 -8.03 -14.49
CA VAL A 247 -7.48 -7.01 -14.30
C VAL A 247 -6.91 -5.63 -13.98
N ALA A 248 -5.63 -5.55 -13.59
CA ALA A 248 -4.95 -4.27 -13.37
C ALA A 248 -4.84 -3.51 -14.69
N ARG A 249 -5.40 -2.30 -14.77
CA ARG A 249 -5.19 -1.39 -15.93
C ARG A 249 -4.16 -0.31 -15.64
N LEU A 250 -3.56 -0.35 -14.46
CA LEU A 250 -2.56 0.56 -13.94
C LEU A 250 -1.30 -0.22 -13.55
N PRO A 251 -0.11 0.42 -13.52
CA PRO A 251 1.01 -0.12 -12.80
C PRO A 251 0.61 -0.46 -11.36
N PHE A 252 1.13 -1.57 -10.84
CA PHE A 252 0.92 -1.93 -9.44
C PHE A 252 2.20 -2.46 -8.80
N ILE A 253 2.26 -2.37 -7.48
CA ILE A 253 3.34 -2.89 -6.64
C ILE A 253 2.76 -3.71 -5.49
N TYR A 254 3.48 -4.73 -5.03
CA TYR A 254 3.07 -5.53 -3.88
C TYR A 254 3.52 -4.91 -2.55
N LEU A 255 2.66 -5.01 -1.55
CA LEU A 255 2.98 -4.76 -0.15
C LEU A 255 3.27 -6.07 0.60
N SER A 256 4.15 -6.04 1.59
CA SER A 256 4.57 -7.24 2.34
C SER A 256 3.63 -7.68 3.45
N ALA A 257 2.67 -6.83 3.87
CA ALA A 257 1.65 -7.15 4.88
C ALA A 257 2.19 -7.69 6.22
N GLY A 258 3.46 -7.43 6.55
CA GLY A 258 4.07 -7.91 7.80
C GLY A 258 4.45 -9.39 7.81
N VAL A 259 4.47 -10.08 6.67
CA VAL A 259 5.09 -11.42 6.59
C VAL A 259 6.61 -11.34 6.74
N SER A 260 7.27 -12.47 6.99
CA SER A 260 8.74 -12.50 7.03
C SER A 260 9.33 -12.22 5.65
N ASN A 261 10.61 -11.81 5.63
CA ASN A 261 11.34 -11.57 4.39
C ASN A 261 11.37 -12.82 3.50
N GLU A 262 11.60 -14.00 4.07
CA GLU A 262 11.64 -15.26 3.32
C GLU A 262 10.29 -15.56 2.66
N VAL A 263 9.18 -15.33 3.36
CA VAL A 263 7.83 -15.55 2.82
C VAL A 263 7.53 -14.54 1.72
N PHE A 264 7.92 -13.28 1.90
CA PHE A 264 7.71 -12.25 0.86
C PHE A 264 8.53 -12.56 -0.40
N LEU A 265 9.79 -12.97 -0.25
CA LEU A 265 10.63 -13.39 -1.39
C LEU A 265 10.05 -14.61 -2.11
N GLU A 266 9.61 -15.64 -1.38
CA GLU A 266 8.95 -16.81 -1.98
C GLU A 266 7.69 -16.40 -2.75
N SER A 267 6.95 -15.42 -2.24
CA SER A 267 5.75 -14.92 -2.92
C SER A 267 6.09 -14.16 -4.21
N LEU A 268 7.16 -13.35 -4.20
CA LEU A 268 7.63 -12.62 -5.39
C LEU A 268 8.25 -13.55 -6.45
N GLU A 269 8.90 -14.64 -6.05
CA GLU A 269 9.39 -15.68 -6.97
C GLU A 269 8.23 -16.44 -7.65
N LEU A 270 7.08 -16.52 -6.97
CA LEU A 270 5.88 -17.16 -7.49
C LEU A 270 5.08 -16.24 -8.43
N ALA A 271 5.12 -14.92 -8.21
CA ALA A 271 4.40 -13.90 -8.96
C ALA A 271 4.97 -13.66 -10.37
#